data_AF-A0A7Y5DHZ1-F1
#
_entry.id   AF-A0A7Y5DHZ1-F1
#
_cell.length_a   1.000
_cell.length_b   1.000
_cell.length_c   1.000
_cell.angle_alpha   90.00
_cell.angle_beta   90.00
_cell.angle_gamma   90.00
#
_symmetry.space_group_name_H-M   'P 1'
#
loop_
_entity.id
_entity.type
_entity.pdbx_description
1 polymer ?
#
loop_
_entity_poly.entity_id
_entity_poly.type
_entity_poly.pdbx_seq_one_letter_code
_entity_poly.pdbx_strand_id
1 'polypeptide(L)' 'ESPHPSPLSAHRGFFGSRPFSKINAALRKAGEAEIDWQIPDL' A
#
# COMPACT_ATOMS: atom_id res chain seq x y z
N GLU A 1 -5.49 0.90 -7.90
CA GLU A 1 -4.79 1.84 -8.79
C GLU A 1 -4.58 3.16 -8.07
N SER A 2 -3.45 3.83 -8.32
CA SER A 2 -3.14 5.19 -7.83
C SER A 2 -2.11 5.84 -8.76
N PRO A 3 -2.00 7.18 -8.78
CA PRO A 3 -0.91 7.88 -9.44
C PRO A 3 0.47 7.36 -9.02
N HIS A 4 1.45 7.54 -9.89
CA HIS A 4 2.81 7.06 -9.68
C HIS A 4 3.47 7.73 -8.45
N PRO A 5 4.28 7.00 -7.64
CA PRO A 5 4.92 7.52 -6.43
C PRO A 5 6.06 8.52 -6.67
N SER A 6 6.44 8.78 -7.92
CA SER A 6 7.49 9.76 -8.23
C SER A 6 7.10 11.17 -7.72
N PRO A 7 8.08 12.02 -7.36
CA PRO A 7 7.81 13.35 -6.80
C PRO A 7 6.87 14.21 -7.65
N LEU A 8 6.96 14.07 -8.99
CA LEU A 8 6.16 14.81 -9.97
C LEU A 8 4.65 14.54 -9.84
N SER A 9 4.25 13.34 -9.40
CA SER A 9 2.84 12.90 -9.39
C SER A 9 2.32 12.44 -8.03
N ALA A 10 3.18 12.24 -7.03
CA ALA A 10 2.78 11.64 -5.75
C ALA A 10 1.68 12.43 -5.02
N HIS A 11 1.81 13.77 -5.00
CA HIS A 11 0.82 14.68 -4.41
C HIS A 11 -0.51 14.71 -5.16
N ARG A 12 -0.57 14.20 -6.40
CA ARG A 12 -1.79 14.15 -7.21
C ARG A 12 -2.64 12.92 -6.93
N GLY A 13 -2.27 12.09 -5.94
CA GLY A 13 -3.13 11.02 -5.44
C GLY A 13 -2.42 9.73 -5.02
N PHE A 14 -1.09 9.66 -5.06
CA PHE A 14 -0.38 8.53 -4.43
C PHE A 14 -0.47 8.65 -2.90
N PHE A 15 -0.17 9.82 -2.35
CA PHE A 15 -0.35 10.07 -0.92
C PHE A 15 -1.83 9.99 -0.55
N GLY A 16 -2.16 9.19 0.47
CA GLY A 16 -3.54 8.92 0.87
C GLY A 16 -4.23 7.78 0.11
N SER A 17 -3.62 7.19 -0.93
CA SER A 17 -4.22 6.06 -1.66
C SER A 17 -4.29 4.76 -0.85
N ARG A 18 -3.46 4.65 0.20
CA ARG A 18 -3.41 3.56 1.19
C ARG A 18 -3.28 2.14 0.58
N PRO A 19 -2.37 1.91 -0.39
CA PRO A 19 -2.33 0.66 -1.15
C PRO A 19 -2.05 -0.56 -0.25
N PHE A 20 -1.09 -0.46 0.68
CA PHE A 20 -0.70 -1.55 1.57
C PHE A 20 -1.85 -2.05 2.44
N SER A 21 -2.55 -1.14 3.13
CA SER A 21 -3.70 -1.53 3.96
C SER A 21 -4.88 -2.08 3.15
N LYS A 22 -5.08 -1.60 1.92
CA LYS A 22 -6.13 -2.12 1.03
C LYS A 22 -5.81 -3.54 0.56
N ILE A 23 -4.53 -3.83 0.29
CA ILE A 23 -4.07 -5.18 -0.03
C ILE A 23 -4.30 -6.12 1.16
N ASN A 24 -3.87 -5.74 2.36
CA ASN A 24 -4.10 -6.58 3.56
C ASN A 24 -5.59 -6.79 3.85
N ALA A 25 -6.44 -5.78 3.64
CA ALA A 25 -7.89 -5.94 3.76
C ALA A 25 -8.45 -6.94 2.73
N ALA A 26 -7.92 -6.97 1.51
CA ALA A 26 -8.31 -7.94 0.48
C ALA A 26 -7.85 -9.36 0.83
N LEU A 27 -6.61 -9.52 1.32
CA LEU A 27 -6.07 -10.81 1.80
C LEU A 27 -6.92 -11.37 2.95
N ARG A 28 -7.20 -10.53 3.97
CA ARG A 28 -8.07 -10.90 5.09
C ARG A 28 -9.45 -11.35 4.62
N LYS A 29 -10.04 -10.67 3.63
CA LYS A 29 -11.34 -11.06 3.05
C LYS A 29 -11.27 -12.40 2.30
N ALA A 30 -10.12 -12.72 1.71
CA ALA A 30 -9.88 -14.00 1.05
C ALA A 30 -9.53 -15.14 2.03
N GLY A 31 -9.38 -14.85 3.33
CA GLY A 31 -8.91 -15.83 4.33
C GLY A 31 -7.41 -16.06 4.30
N GLU A 32 -6.66 -15.21 3.61
CA GLU A 32 -5.21 -15.27 3.50
C GLU A 32 -4.54 -14.46 4.61
N ALA A 33 -3.31 -14.84 4.93
CA ALA A 33 -2.48 -14.08 5.87
C ALA A 33 -2.15 -12.69 5.31
N GLU A 34 -2.10 -11.70 6.20
CA GLU A 34 -1.70 -10.34 5.85
C GLU A 34 -0.18 -10.23 5.63
N ILE A 35 0.23 -9.29 4.80
CA ILE A 35 1.65 -9.02 4.55
C ILE A 35 2.15 -8.03 5.61
N ASP A 36 3.29 -8.38 6.24
CA ASP A 36 4.08 -7.42 7.01
C ASP A 36 4.92 -6.58 6.04
N TRP A 37 4.64 -5.28 6.03
CA TRP A 37 5.30 -4.31 5.16
C TRP A 37 6.47 -3.60 5.84
N GLN A 38 6.72 -3.88 7.13
CA GLN A 38 7.84 -3.30 7.84
C GLN A 38 9.14 -3.91 7.33
N ILE A 39 10.09 -3.05 6.98
CA ILE A 39 11.44 -3.44 6.61
C ILE A 39 12.29 -3.51 7.88
N PRO A 40 13.16 -4.52 8.06
CA PRO A 40 14.05 -4.59 9.21
C PRO A 40 15.00 -3.39 9.26
N ASP A 41 15.36 -2.99 10.48
CA ASP A 41 16.44 -2.04 10.71
C ASP A 41 17.79 -2.71 10.37
N LEU A 42 18.75 -1.91 9.88
CA LEU A 42 20.10 -2.36 9.49
C LEU A 42 21.06 -2.40 10.68
#